data_AF-A0A2E4YXK1-F1
#
_entry.id   AF-A0A2E4YXK1-F1
#
_cell.length_a   1.000
_cell.length_b   1.000
_cell.length_c   1.000
_cell.angle_alpha   90.00
_cell.angle_beta   90.00
_cell.angle_gamma   90.00
#
_symmetry.space_group_name_H-M   'P 1'
#
loop_
_entity.id
_entity.type
_entity.pdbx_description
1 polymer ?
#
loop_
_entity_poly.entity_id
_entity_poly.type
_entity_poly.pdbx_seq_one_letter_code
_entity_poly.pdbx_strand_id
1 'polypeptide(L)'
;MKDFQKDFLLKGDSNLHDDEPIGPLERARENLEAFADSLIMQDSLKQMLEWMSVLENILDDPDVSDLELAQTKEELKLMEQAWCILADSLYEKGISA
;
A
#
# COMPACT_ATOMS: atom_id res chain seq x y z
N MET A 1 -12.15 46.17 20.53
CA MET A 1 -12.41 45.60 21.88
C MET A 1 -13.86 45.15 21.86
N LYS A 2 -14.09 43.83 21.87
CA LYS A 2 -14.50 43.05 23.06
C LYS A 2 -16.03 42.98 23.09
N ASP A 3 -16.73 41.87 23.21
CA ASP A 3 -16.39 40.46 23.37
C ASP A 3 -17.63 39.71 22.87
N PHE A 4 -17.52 38.88 21.83
CA PHE A 4 -18.58 37.91 21.52
C PHE A 4 -18.43 36.79 22.53
N GLN A 5 -19.28 36.81 23.57
CA GLN A 5 -19.25 35.87 24.67
C GLN A 5 -19.33 34.43 24.17
N LYS A 6 -18.26 33.69 24.52
CA LYS A 6 -18.26 32.25 24.77
C LYS A 6 -19.49 31.89 25.59
N ASP A 7 -20.33 31.02 25.07
CA ASP A 7 -21.06 30.03 25.85
C ASP A 7 -21.58 28.93 24.90
N PHE A 8 -20.65 28.18 24.32
CA PHE A 8 -20.93 26.79 23.95
C PHE A 8 -20.42 25.93 25.10
N LEU A 9 -21.27 25.78 26.12
CA LEU A 9 -21.14 24.74 27.13
C LEU A 9 -21.21 23.39 26.41
N LEU A 10 -20.05 22.85 26.02
CA LEU A 10 -19.89 21.43 25.76
C LEU A 10 -20.12 20.70 27.08
N LYS A 11 -21.37 20.35 27.35
CA LYS A 11 -21.66 19.21 28.19
C LYS A 11 -21.11 18.00 27.44
N GLY A 12 -20.05 17.42 27.98
CA GLY A 12 -19.55 16.14 27.52
C GLY A 12 -20.64 15.11 27.73
N ASP A 13 -21.41 14.84 26.69
CA ASP A 13 -22.05 13.54 26.54
C ASP A 13 -20.96 12.61 26.05
N SER A 14 -20.60 11.68 26.92
CA SER A 14 -19.71 10.55 26.68
C SER A 14 -20.37 9.53 25.75
N ASN A 15 -20.79 9.98 24.56
CA ASN A 15 -21.06 9.12 23.43
C ASN A 15 -19.88 9.33 22.48
N LEU A 16 -18.85 8.51 22.67
CA LEU A 16 -17.89 8.15 21.64
C LEU A 16 -18.70 7.51 20.51
N HIS A 17 -19.34 8.34 19.69
CA HIS A 17 -19.97 7.91 18.47
C HIS A 17 -18.85 7.49 17.53
N ASP A 18 -19.00 6.26 17.02
CA ASP A 18 -18.19 5.60 16.02
C ASP A 18 -17.57 6.59 15.03
N ASP A 19 -16.26 6.45 14.80
CA ASP A 19 -15.41 7.26 13.92
C ASP A 19 -15.81 7.13 12.42
N GLU A 20 -17.06 7.41 12.07
CA GLU A 20 -17.48 7.52 10.67
C GLU A 20 -17.17 8.94 10.16
N PRO A 21 -16.59 9.07 8.96
CA PRO A 21 -16.21 10.35 8.37
C PRO A 21 -17.42 11.26 8.20
N ILE A 22 -17.48 12.31 9.02
CA ILE A 22 -18.62 13.22 9.11
C ILE A 22 -18.53 14.27 7.99
N GLY A 23 -18.76 13.87 6.73
CA GLY A 23 -19.05 14.80 5.63
C GLY A 23 -18.53 14.41 4.23
N PRO A 24 -19.05 15.03 3.16
CA PRO A 24 -18.69 14.70 1.78
C PRO A 24 -17.23 15.04 1.42
N LEU A 25 -16.64 16.05 2.06
CA LEU A 25 -15.23 16.39 1.87
C LEU A 25 -14.30 15.35 2.51
N GLU A 26 -14.68 14.80 3.65
CA GLU A 26 -13.87 13.79 4.36
C GLU A 26 -13.85 12.48 3.59
N ARG A 27 -15.02 12.03 3.09
CA ARG A 27 -15.09 10.88 2.16
C ARG A 27 -14.29 11.09 0.89
N ALA A 28 -14.29 12.31 0.34
CA ALA A 28 -13.47 12.62 -0.84
C ALA A 28 -11.97 12.54 -0.52
N ARG A 29 -11.55 12.93 0.70
CA ARG A 29 -10.17 12.80 1.18
C ARG A 29 -9.77 11.33 1.31
N GLU A 30 -10.59 10.51 1.96
CA GLU A 30 -10.35 9.07 2.11
C GLU A 30 -10.27 8.35 0.76
N ASN A 31 -11.17 8.68 -0.18
CA ASN A 31 -11.14 8.11 -1.52
C ASN A 31 -9.85 8.48 -2.28
N LEU A 32 -9.38 9.73 -2.13
CA LEU A 32 -8.12 10.16 -2.73
C LEU A 32 -6.91 9.46 -2.10
N GLU A 33 -6.93 9.24 -0.79
CA GLU A 33 -5.91 8.50 -0.05
C GLU A 33 -5.86 7.04 -0.52
N ALA A 34 -7.00 6.35 -0.56
CA ALA A 34 -7.10 4.99 -1.07
C ALA A 34 -6.67 4.86 -2.55
N PHE A 35 -6.99 5.86 -3.37
CA PHE A 35 -6.53 5.91 -4.76
C PHE A 35 -5.01 6.07 -4.85
N ALA A 36 -4.42 6.98 -4.07
CA ALA A 36 -2.98 7.20 -4.05
C ALA A 36 -2.22 5.95 -3.57
N ASP A 37 -2.70 5.30 -2.50
CA ASP A 37 -2.13 4.05 -1.99
C ASP A 37 -2.18 2.93 -3.04
N SER A 38 -3.29 2.84 -3.78
CA SER A 38 -3.44 1.87 -4.87
C SER A 38 -2.43 2.10 -5.99
N LEU A 39 -2.15 3.36 -6.34
CA LEU A 39 -1.14 3.70 -7.35
C LEU A 39 0.27 3.35 -6.88
N ILE A 40 0.61 3.63 -5.63
CA ILE A 40 1.91 3.29 -5.05
C ILE A 40 2.12 1.78 -5.04
N MET A 41 1.08 1.02 -4.68
CA MET A 41 1.14 -0.45 -4.66
C MET A 41 1.32 -1.01 -6.08
N GLN A 42 0.59 -0.49 -7.06
CA GLN A 42 0.74 -0.90 -8.47
C GLN A 42 2.14 -0.62 -9.01
N ASP A 43 2.71 0.54 -8.70
CA ASP A 43 4.08 0.89 -9.10
C ASP A 43 5.11 -0.05 -8.43
N SER A 44 4.92 -0.34 -7.15
CA SER A 44 5.79 -1.27 -6.42
C SER A 44 5.75 -2.69 -7.02
N LEU A 45 4.55 -3.20 -7.32
CA LEU A 45 4.38 -4.49 -8.00
C LEU A 45 5.04 -4.53 -9.39
N LYS A 46 5.01 -3.41 -10.12
CA LYS A 46 5.69 -3.29 -11.40
C LYS A 46 7.20 -3.33 -11.26
N GLN A 47 7.77 -2.58 -10.32
CA GLN A 47 9.22 -2.59 -10.05
C GLN A 47 9.71 -3.99 -9.65
N MET A 48 8.91 -4.75 -8.90
CA MET A 48 9.23 -6.13 -8.56
C MET A 48 9.28 -7.05 -9.80
N LEU A 49 8.37 -6.89 -10.77
CA LEU A 49 8.43 -7.62 -12.05
C LEU A 49 9.69 -7.26 -12.84
N GLU A 50 10.06 -5.98 -12.87
CA GLU A 50 11.30 -5.54 -13.51
C GLU A 50 12.53 -6.19 -12.84
N TRP A 51 12.53 -6.31 -11.51
CA TRP A 51 13.62 -6.97 -10.78
C TRP A 51 13.66 -8.48 -11.01
N MET A 52 12.50 -9.15 -11.02
CA MET A 52 12.43 -10.57 -11.36
C MET A 52 12.99 -10.84 -12.76
N SER A 53 12.70 -9.97 -13.73
CA SER A 53 13.27 -10.08 -15.08
C SER A 53 14.79 -9.94 -15.09
N VAL A 54 15.38 -9.08 -14.24
CA VAL A 54 16.84 -8.99 -14.08
C VAL A 54 17.41 -10.29 -13.52
N LEU A 55 16.77 -10.87 -12.50
CA LEU A 55 17.21 -12.14 -11.92
C LEU A 55 17.13 -13.30 -12.92
N GLU A 56 16.07 -13.37 -13.72
CA GLU A 56 15.93 -14.36 -14.80
C GLU A 56 17.06 -14.23 -15.82
N ASN A 57 17.42 -13.01 -16.23
CA ASN A 57 18.55 -12.80 -17.14
C ASN A 57 19.89 -13.27 -16.56
N ILE A 58 20.09 -13.18 -15.24
CA ILE A 58 21.29 -13.72 -14.57
C ILE A 58 21.29 -15.26 -14.59
N LEU A 59 20.12 -15.89 -14.44
CA LEU A 59 20.00 -17.36 -14.51
C LEU A 59 20.30 -17.93 -15.90
N ASP A 60 20.08 -17.14 -16.94
CA ASP A 60 20.37 -17.49 -18.34
C ASP A 60 21.83 -17.21 -18.74
N ASP A 61 22.63 -16.56 -17.89
CA ASP A 61 24.04 -16.27 -18.16
C ASP A 61 24.90 -17.55 -18.01
N PRO A 62 25.57 -18.02 -19.08
CA PRO A 62 26.40 -19.23 -19.02
C PRO A 62 27.69 -19.06 -18.18
N ASP A 63 28.10 -17.83 -17.87
CA ASP A 63 29.34 -17.52 -17.15
C ASP A 63 29.10 -17.25 -15.65
N VAL A 64 27.85 -17.34 -15.18
CA VAL A 64 27.51 -17.14 -13.76
C VAL A 64 28.10 -18.24 -12.88
N SER A 65 28.59 -17.89 -11.69
CA SER A 65 29.10 -18.89 -10.76
C SER A 65 27.99 -19.72 -10.11
N ASP A 66 28.31 -20.94 -9.66
CA ASP A 66 27.35 -21.81 -8.95
C ASP A 66 26.75 -21.14 -7.70
N LEU A 67 27.54 -20.30 -7.03
CA LEU A 67 27.10 -19.56 -5.84
C LEU A 67 26.09 -18.47 -6.21
N GLU A 68 26.41 -17.64 -7.20
CA GLU A 68 25.50 -16.61 -7.70
C GLU A 68 24.20 -17.24 -8.21
N LEU A 69 24.29 -18.34 -8.95
CA LEU A 69 23.13 -19.07 -9.46
C LEU A 69 22.22 -19.60 -8.33
N ALA A 70 22.80 -20.09 -7.23
CA ALA A 70 22.03 -20.50 -6.06
C ALA A 70 21.36 -19.30 -5.36
N GLN A 71 22.07 -18.19 -5.20
CA GLN A 71 21.56 -16.96 -4.59
C GLN A 71 20.44 -16.34 -5.43
N THR A 72 20.62 -16.21 -6.74
CA THR A 72 19.62 -15.67 -7.67
C THR A 72 18.34 -16.49 -7.67
N LYS A 73 18.44 -17.83 -7.59
CA LYS A 73 17.25 -18.70 -7.46
C LYS A 73 16.50 -18.47 -6.16
N GLU A 74 17.21 -18.28 -5.05
CA GLU A 74 16.59 -18.00 -3.76
C GLU A 74 15.93 -16.62 -3.74
N GLU A 75 16.62 -15.59 -4.25
CA GLU A 75 16.09 -14.23 -4.37
C GLU A 75 14.85 -14.18 -5.28
N LEU A 76 14.88 -14.85 -6.44
CA LEU A 76 13.75 -14.91 -7.36
C LEU A 76 12.53 -15.53 -6.67
N LYS A 77 12.71 -16.64 -5.96
CA LYS A 77 11.63 -17.28 -5.20
C LYS A 77 11.05 -16.36 -4.12
N LEU A 78 11.90 -15.62 -3.40
CA LEU A 78 11.44 -14.66 -2.39
C LEU A 78 10.65 -13.51 -3.02
N MET A 79 11.10 -13.01 -4.18
CA MET A 79 10.42 -11.96 -4.94
C MET A 79 9.06 -12.43 -5.45
N GLU A 80 8.96 -13.63 -6.01
CA GLU A 80 7.69 -14.22 -6.46
C GLU A 80 6.69 -14.33 -5.30
N GLN A 81 7.14 -14.81 -4.14
CA GLN A 81 6.29 -14.93 -2.95
C GLN A 81 5.80 -13.56 -2.46
N ALA A 82 6.70 -12.59 -2.35
CA ALA A 82 6.35 -11.24 -1.92
C ALA A 82 5.40 -10.56 -2.93
N TRP A 83 5.62 -10.78 -4.23
CA TRP A 83 4.76 -10.24 -5.28
C TRP A 83 3.34 -10.79 -5.18
N CYS A 84 3.18 -12.11 -5.02
CA CYS A 84 1.87 -12.73 -4.83
C CYS A 84 1.12 -12.14 -3.62
N ILE A 85 1.80 -12.02 -2.47
CA ILE A 85 1.19 -11.46 -1.26
C ILE A 85 0.72 -10.02 -1.47
N LEU A 86 1.54 -9.18 -2.12
CA LEU A 86 1.19 -7.78 -2.37
C LEU A 86 0.09 -7.65 -3.43
N ALA A 87 0.11 -8.50 -4.46
CA ALA A 87 -0.92 -8.53 -5.50
C ALA A 87 -2.27 -8.97 -4.93
N ASP A 88 -2.29 -10.00 -4.08
CA ASP A 88 -3.49 -10.45 -3.37
C ASP A 88 -4.03 -9.34 -2.46
N SER A 89 -3.15 -8.65 -1.71
CA SER A 89 -3.56 -7.52 -0.86
C SER A 89 -4.16 -6.37 -1.67
N LEU A 90 -3.59 -6.04 -2.83
CA LEU A 90 -4.14 -5.01 -3.72
C LEU A 90 -5.52 -5.43 -4.26
N TYR A 91 -5.68 -6.68 -4.64
CA TYR A 91 -6.94 -7.23 -5.15
C TYR A 91 -8.04 -7.19 -4.08
N GLU A 92 -7.74 -7.63 -2.86
CA GLU A 92 -8.67 -7.59 -1.73
C GLU A 92 -9.11 -6.15 -1.42
N LYS A 93 -8.16 -5.22 -1.35
CA LYS A 93 -8.44 -3.79 -1.12
C LYS A 93 -9.28 -3.19 -2.25
N GLY A 94 -9.00 -3.56 -3.50
CA GLY A 94 -9.73 -3.09 -4.68
C GLY A 94 -11.17 -3.60 -4.79
N ILE A 95 -11.51 -4.73 -4.15
CA ILE A 95 -12.88 -5.26 -4.08
C ILE A 95 -13.67 -4.65 -2.90
N SER A 96 -12.96 -4.22 -1.84
CA SER A 96 -13.57 -3.63 -0.64
C SER A 96 -13.86 -2.13 -0.72
N ALA A 97 -13.41 -1.45 -1.78
CA ALA A 97 -13.63 -0.03 -2.05
C ALA A 97 -14.85 0.20 -2.95
#